data_AF-A0A2X2UXS8-F1
#
_entry.id   AF-A0A2X2UXS8-F1
#
_cell.length_a   1.000
_cell.length_b   1.000
_cell.length_c   1.000
_cell.angle_alpha   90.00
_cell.angle_beta   90.00
_cell.angle_gamma   90.00
#
_symmetry.space_group_name_H-M   'P 1'
#
loop_
_entity.id
_entity.type
_entity.pdbx_description
1 polymer ?
#
loop_
_entity_poly.entity_id
_entity_poly.type
_entity_poly.pdbx_seq_one_letter_code
_entity_poly.pdbx_strand_id
1 'polypeptide(L)'
;MKKFWNWIKNSDDTRILRLEGPIDEESFWGDEITPQMFRDELESGEGDVTVWINSPGGNVFAAAEIYTMLKDYKGSITVKIDAIAASAASVVAMAGDTVQMSPVAMLMIHDPSTVAMGNTKDMEKAIEVLNEVKESIINAYAAKSGLSHARIANLMSNETWMNAKKAVELGFADEILFAKKEDEPDSDPADPEDPEEDPDSEPGEGGEKKPFQKDTAGHLFSSRQMDLIVLNRLGVKPEDVGQKHTEPKEPPADPKPSAEPTPPAEPSANPGPVLDMDGKTEDGSIPYNILMKQLECMK
;
A
#
# COMPACT_ATOMS: atom_id res chain seq x y z
N MET A 1 -20.81 1.22 -17.03
CA MET A 1 -19.60 1.51 -16.23
C MET A 1 -18.50 0.51 -16.57
N LYS A 2 -17.22 0.83 -16.33
CA LYS A 2 -16.09 -0.02 -16.74
C LYS A 2 -15.76 -1.01 -15.61
N LYS A 3 -15.85 -2.32 -15.87
CA LYS A 3 -15.35 -3.35 -14.96
C LYS A 3 -13.88 -3.09 -14.66
N PHE A 4 -13.45 -3.29 -13.42
CA PHE A 4 -12.02 -3.28 -13.09
C PHE A 4 -11.33 -4.57 -13.57
N TRP A 5 -12.09 -5.58 -13.98
CA TRP A 5 -11.57 -6.77 -14.64
C TRP A 5 -11.93 -6.84 -16.12
N ASN A 6 -11.08 -7.49 -16.91
CA ASN A 6 -11.30 -7.73 -18.32
C ASN A 6 -10.68 -9.07 -18.77
N TRP A 7 -11.47 -9.91 -19.43
CA TRP A 7 -10.98 -11.13 -20.06
C TRP A 7 -10.46 -10.84 -21.46
N ILE A 8 -9.20 -11.20 -21.72
CA ILE A 8 -8.62 -11.14 -23.06
C ILE A 8 -8.96 -12.45 -23.78
N LYS A 9 -9.71 -12.34 -24.87
CA LYS A 9 -10.02 -13.48 -25.75
C LYS A 9 -8.90 -13.62 -26.76
N ASN A 10 -8.02 -14.60 -26.55
CA ASN A 10 -7.05 -15.01 -27.55
C ASN A 10 -7.56 -16.21 -28.36
N SER A 11 -7.00 -16.40 -29.55
CA SER A 11 -7.34 -17.51 -30.45
C SER A 11 -6.76 -18.86 -30.01
N ASP A 12 -5.88 -18.88 -29.02
CA ASP A 12 -5.08 -20.02 -28.56
C ASP A 12 -5.60 -20.65 -27.26
N ASP A 13 -6.87 -20.40 -26.90
CA ASP A 13 -7.54 -20.92 -25.70
C ASP A 13 -6.88 -20.49 -24.36
N THR A 14 -5.95 -19.52 -24.40
CA THR A 14 -5.33 -18.99 -23.19
C THR A 14 -6.30 -18.09 -22.42
N ARG A 15 -6.56 -18.44 -21.15
CA ARG A 15 -7.45 -17.67 -20.28
C ARG A 15 -6.67 -16.57 -19.56
N ILE A 16 -6.77 -15.35 -20.07
CA ILE A 16 -6.09 -14.19 -19.51
C ILE A 16 -7.11 -13.23 -18.91
N LEU A 17 -6.99 -13.01 -17.60
CA LEU A 17 -7.74 -12.02 -16.83
C LEU A 17 -6.84 -10.81 -16.54
N ARG A 18 -7.32 -9.59 -16.77
CA ARG A 18 -6.64 -8.36 -16.35
C ARG A 18 -7.42 -7.66 -15.26
N LEU A 19 -6.78 -7.34 -14.15
CA LEU A 19 -7.30 -6.48 -13.07
C LEU A 19 -6.61 -5.11 -13.17
N GLU A 20 -7.33 -4.10 -13.65
CA GLU A 20 -6.81 -2.77 -13.95
C GLU A 20 -7.63 -1.69 -13.24
N GLY A 21 -6.95 -0.86 -12.43
CA GLY A 21 -7.58 0.22 -11.67
C GLY A 21 -8.08 -0.21 -10.28
N PRO A 22 -8.84 0.67 -9.58
CA PRO A 22 -9.31 0.40 -8.23
C PRO A 22 -10.25 -0.81 -8.14
N ILE A 23 -10.12 -1.61 -7.08
CA ILE A 23 -11.04 -2.69 -6.74
C ILE A 23 -12.22 -2.08 -5.98
N ASP A 24 -13.45 -2.32 -6.42
CA ASP A 24 -14.65 -1.72 -5.82
C ASP A 24 -15.81 -2.73 -5.78
N GLU A 25 -16.72 -2.55 -4.81
CA GLU A 25 -17.92 -3.39 -4.61
C GLU A 25 -19.18 -2.78 -5.23
N GLU A 26 -19.25 -1.47 -5.47
CA GLU A 26 -20.49 -0.82 -5.91
C GLU A 26 -20.36 0.12 -7.12
N SER A 27 -21.32 -0.06 -8.03
CA SER A 27 -21.84 0.98 -8.90
C SER A 27 -23.06 1.60 -8.21
N PHE A 28 -22.97 2.88 -7.83
CA PHE A 28 -23.99 3.70 -7.16
C PHE A 28 -25.35 3.80 -7.90
N TRP A 29 -25.55 3.08 -9.01
CA TRP A 29 -26.69 3.21 -9.91
C TRP A 29 -27.44 1.91 -10.22
N GLY A 30 -27.23 0.83 -9.46
CA GLY A 30 -28.06 -0.40 -9.58
C GLY A 30 -27.80 -1.25 -10.83
N ASP A 31 -26.75 -0.92 -11.60
CA ASP A 31 -26.19 -1.81 -12.62
C ASP A 31 -25.04 -2.62 -11.98
N GLU A 32 -25.41 -3.79 -11.47
CA GLU A 32 -24.63 -4.74 -10.68
C GLU A 32 -23.30 -5.13 -11.36
N ILE A 33 -22.17 -4.51 -10.99
CA ILE A 33 -20.85 -5.15 -11.12
C ILE A 33 -20.70 -5.99 -9.87
N THR A 34 -21.22 -7.21 -9.90
CA THR A 34 -21.27 -8.05 -8.71
C THR A 34 -20.14 -9.06 -8.67
N PRO A 35 -19.76 -9.51 -7.47
CA PRO A 35 -18.91 -10.68 -7.31
C PRO A 35 -19.47 -11.92 -8.01
N GLN A 36 -20.80 -12.05 -8.12
CA GLN A 36 -21.44 -13.12 -8.91
C GLN A 36 -21.05 -13.05 -10.39
N MET A 37 -21.06 -11.86 -11.01
CA MET A 37 -20.61 -11.74 -12.40
C MET A 37 -19.15 -12.12 -12.60
N PHE A 38 -18.28 -11.75 -11.65
CA PHE A 38 -16.88 -12.17 -11.70
C PHE A 38 -16.76 -13.69 -11.64
N ARG A 39 -17.48 -14.33 -10.71
CA ARG A 39 -17.54 -15.79 -10.57
C ARG A 39 -18.04 -16.46 -11.83
N ASP A 40 -19.18 -16.02 -12.36
CA ASP A 40 -19.77 -16.61 -13.57
C ASP A 40 -18.81 -16.54 -14.75
N GLU A 41 -18.09 -15.43 -14.92
CA GLU A 41 -17.08 -15.31 -15.97
C GLU A 41 -15.83 -16.17 -15.70
N LEU A 42 -15.39 -16.28 -14.44
CA LEU A 42 -14.30 -17.16 -14.04
C LEU A 42 -14.62 -18.64 -14.26
N GLU A 43 -15.85 -19.05 -13.98
CA GLU A 43 -16.33 -20.43 -14.12
C GLU A 43 -16.81 -20.77 -15.53
N SER A 44 -17.03 -19.77 -16.41
CA SER A 44 -17.46 -19.98 -17.79
C SER A 44 -16.44 -20.69 -18.69
N GLY A 45 -15.20 -20.86 -18.20
CA GLY A 45 -14.11 -21.53 -18.92
C GLY A 45 -13.35 -22.53 -18.05
N GLU A 46 -12.71 -23.47 -18.73
CA GLU A 46 -11.87 -24.52 -18.12
C GLU A 46 -10.38 -24.24 -18.37
N GLY A 47 -9.50 -24.87 -17.60
CA GLY A 47 -8.04 -24.75 -17.74
C GLY A 47 -7.42 -23.60 -16.94
N ASP A 48 -6.11 -23.47 -17.04
CA ASP A 48 -5.33 -22.54 -16.21
C ASP A 48 -5.60 -21.07 -16.58
N VAL A 49 -5.56 -20.20 -15.57
CA VAL A 49 -5.82 -18.76 -15.71
C VAL A 49 -4.57 -17.96 -15.40
N THR A 50 -4.22 -17.04 -16.30
CA THR A 50 -3.22 -16.01 -16.01
C THR A 50 -3.90 -14.70 -15.64
N VAL A 51 -3.68 -14.22 -14.42
CA VAL A 51 -4.22 -12.95 -13.90
C VAL A 51 -3.15 -11.88 -13.93
N TRP A 52 -3.29 -10.85 -14.76
CA TRP A 52 -2.43 -9.67 -14.73
C TRP A 52 -2.99 -8.62 -13.79
N ILE A 53 -2.17 -8.07 -12.91
CA ILE A 53 -2.57 -7.07 -11.92
C ILE A 53 -1.81 -5.76 -12.15
N ASN A 54 -2.59 -4.70 -12.35
CA ASN A 54 -2.17 -3.30 -12.33
C ASN A 54 -3.20 -2.48 -11.56
N SER A 55 -3.14 -2.59 -10.23
CA SER A 55 -4.16 -2.02 -9.35
C SER A 55 -3.55 -1.39 -8.09
N PRO A 56 -3.99 -0.17 -7.72
CA PRO A 56 -3.62 0.46 -6.47
C PRO A 56 -4.34 -0.14 -5.24
N GLY A 57 -5.22 -1.13 -5.43
CA GLY A 57 -6.08 -1.68 -4.39
C GLY A 57 -7.47 -1.07 -4.40
N GLY A 58 -8.14 -1.05 -3.24
CA GLY A 58 -9.51 -0.60 -3.09
C GLY A 58 -10.25 -1.33 -1.98
N ASN A 59 -11.49 -1.74 -2.22
CA ASN A 59 -12.32 -2.42 -1.23
C ASN A 59 -11.72 -3.79 -0.85
N VAL A 60 -11.46 -3.97 0.45
CA VAL A 60 -10.83 -5.17 1.02
C VAL A 60 -11.75 -6.40 1.01
N PHE A 61 -13.06 -6.21 1.12
CA PHE A 61 -14.04 -7.30 1.10
C PHE A 61 -14.22 -7.85 -0.32
N ALA A 62 -14.32 -6.99 -1.34
CA ALA A 62 -14.26 -7.42 -2.74
C ALA A 62 -12.97 -8.19 -3.04
N ALA A 63 -11.82 -7.68 -2.57
CA ALA A 63 -10.55 -8.37 -2.75
C ALA A 63 -10.52 -9.73 -2.06
N ALA A 64 -11.06 -9.84 -0.84
CA ALA A 64 -11.17 -11.11 -0.13
C ALA A 64 -12.06 -12.12 -0.87
N GLU A 65 -13.19 -11.65 -1.42
CA GLU A 65 -14.08 -12.51 -2.20
C GLU A 65 -13.43 -13.00 -3.51
N ILE A 66 -12.76 -12.11 -4.26
CA ILE A 66 -11.99 -12.49 -5.45
C ILE A 66 -10.86 -13.45 -5.09
N TYR A 67 -10.15 -13.20 -3.99
CA TYR A 67 -9.11 -14.10 -3.48
C TYR A 67 -9.67 -15.51 -3.26
N THR A 68 -10.82 -15.63 -2.58
CA THR A 68 -11.47 -16.91 -2.35
C THR A 68 -11.91 -17.58 -3.66
N MET A 69 -12.51 -16.84 -4.59
CA MET A 69 -12.91 -17.39 -5.90
C MET A 69 -11.72 -17.92 -6.69
N LEU A 70 -10.59 -17.20 -6.70
CA LEU A 70 -9.37 -17.65 -7.37
C LEU A 70 -8.74 -18.87 -6.67
N LYS A 71 -8.75 -18.92 -5.33
CA LYS A 71 -8.25 -20.09 -4.58
C LYS A 71 -9.11 -21.35 -4.73
N ASP A 72 -10.42 -21.19 -4.94
CA ASP A 72 -11.36 -22.30 -5.16
C ASP A 72 -11.40 -22.76 -6.63
N TYR A 73 -10.78 -22.00 -7.54
CA TYR A 73 -10.75 -22.34 -8.95
C TYR A 73 -9.99 -23.65 -9.20
N LYS A 74 -10.53 -24.50 -10.08
CA LYS A 74 -10.01 -25.87 -10.32
C LYS A 74 -8.70 -25.89 -11.10
N GLY A 75 -8.50 -24.94 -12.01
CA GLY A 75 -7.25 -24.81 -12.77
C GLY A 75 -6.21 -24.03 -11.99
N SER A 76 -4.95 -24.07 -12.45
CA SER A 76 -3.90 -23.29 -11.80
C SER A 76 -4.05 -21.80 -12.08
N ILE A 77 -3.82 -20.99 -11.05
CA ILE A 77 -3.81 -19.52 -11.14
C ILE A 77 -2.37 -19.02 -11.17
N THR A 78 -1.97 -18.41 -12.29
CA THR A 78 -0.71 -17.65 -12.39
C THR A 78 -1.02 -16.16 -12.30
N VAL A 79 -0.58 -15.50 -11.23
CA VAL A 79 -0.65 -14.05 -11.09
C VAL A 79 0.61 -13.41 -11.66
N LYS A 80 0.45 -12.34 -12.45
CA LYS A 80 1.53 -11.52 -13.00
C LYS A 80 1.30 -10.06 -12.62
N ILE A 81 2.20 -9.49 -11.82
CA ILE A 81 2.16 -8.07 -11.48
C ILE A 81 3.04 -7.32 -12.48
N ASP A 82 2.44 -6.56 -13.40
CA ASP A 82 3.20 -5.86 -14.46
C ASP A 82 3.65 -4.45 -14.07
N ALA A 83 2.87 -3.76 -13.23
CA ALA A 83 3.19 -2.42 -12.74
C ALA A 83 3.01 -2.30 -11.22
N ILE A 84 1.80 -2.55 -10.70
CA ILE A 84 1.53 -2.39 -9.27
C ILE A 84 0.45 -3.35 -8.77
N ALA A 85 0.68 -3.94 -7.60
CA ALA A 85 -0.33 -4.58 -6.77
C ALA A 85 -0.21 -3.99 -5.35
N ALA A 86 -1.03 -3.00 -5.02
CA ALA A 86 -1.00 -2.33 -3.73
C ALA A 86 -2.27 -2.58 -2.92
N SER A 87 -2.13 -2.58 -1.59
CA SER A 87 -3.26 -2.71 -0.66
C SER A 87 -4.16 -3.92 -0.99
N ALA A 88 -5.47 -3.75 -1.17
CA ALA A 88 -6.38 -4.86 -1.45
C ALA A 88 -5.98 -5.69 -2.69
N ALA A 89 -5.30 -5.10 -3.68
CA ALA A 89 -4.83 -5.83 -4.86
C ALA A 89 -3.67 -6.78 -4.56
N SER A 90 -2.83 -6.47 -3.56
CA SER A 90 -1.79 -7.41 -3.14
C SER A 90 -2.38 -8.61 -2.38
N VAL A 91 -3.53 -8.45 -1.71
CA VAL A 91 -4.30 -9.60 -1.17
C VAL A 91 -4.74 -10.53 -2.30
N VAL A 92 -5.36 -9.98 -3.36
CA VAL A 92 -5.77 -10.77 -4.54
C VAL A 92 -4.58 -11.47 -5.18
N ALA A 93 -3.43 -10.80 -5.27
CA ALA A 93 -2.22 -11.39 -5.83
C ALA A 93 -1.77 -12.65 -5.08
N MET A 94 -2.00 -12.74 -3.77
CA MET A 94 -1.65 -13.93 -2.98
C MET A 94 -2.53 -15.15 -3.29
N ALA A 95 -3.61 -15.00 -4.06
CA ALA A 95 -4.40 -16.14 -4.53
C ALA A 95 -3.69 -16.98 -5.59
N GLY A 96 -2.64 -16.45 -6.23
CA GLY A 96 -1.89 -17.17 -7.26
C GLY A 96 -1.13 -18.36 -6.72
N ASP A 97 -1.31 -19.52 -7.35
CA ASP A 97 -0.46 -20.69 -7.13
C ASP A 97 0.98 -20.35 -7.51
N THR A 98 1.15 -19.57 -8.60
CA THR A 98 2.40 -18.90 -8.97
C THR A 98 2.17 -17.39 -9.07
N VAL A 99 3.05 -16.59 -8.48
CA VAL A 99 3.04 -15.12 -8.49
C VAL A 99 4.36 -14.65 -9.09
N GLN A 100 4.27 -13.99 -10.23
CA GLN A 100 5.41 -13.44 -10.95
C GLN A 100 5.34 -11.92 -10.96
N MET A 101 6.49 -11.26 -10.81
CA MET A 101 6.57 -9.79 -10.84
C MET A 101 7.44 -9.31 -11.99
N SER A 102 6.96 -8.32 -12.73
CA SER A 102 7.80 -7.54 -13.64
C SER A 102 8.97 -6.93 -12.88
N PRO A 103 10.19 -6.85 -13.46
CA PRO A 103 11.34 -6.27 -12.78
C PRO A 103 11.14 -4.79 -12.40
N VAL A 104 10.17 -4.11 -13.02
CA VAL A 104 9.79 -2.72 -12.74
C VAL A 104 8.49 -2.59 -11.93
N ALA A 105 7.91 -3.71 -11.49
CA ALA A 105 6.69 -3.70 -10.69
C ALA A 105 6.95 -3.47 -9.20
N MET A 106 5.92 -2.97 -8.53
CA MET A 106 5.87 -2.75 -7.10
C MET A 106 4.72 -3.54 -6.46
N LEU A 107 4.97 -4.09 -5.28
CA LEU A 107 3.96 -4.66 -4.40
C LEU A 107 3.94 -3.87 -3.08
N MET A 108 2.76 -3.54 -2.58
CA MET A 108 2.61 -2.78 -1.34
C MET A 108 1.59 -3.45 -0.42
N ILE A 109 1.94 -3.57 0.85
CA ILE A 109 1.05 -4.04 1.91
C ILE A 109 1.03 -3.02 3.04
N HIS A 110 -0.16 -2.77 3.59
CA HIS A 110 -0.36 -1.85 4.70
C HIS A 110 -1.57 -2.25 5.54
N ASP A 111 -1.74 -1.62 6.70
CA ASP A 111 -2.90 -1.86 7.56
C ASP A 111 -4.21 -1.39 6.88
N PRO A 112 -5.35 -2.06 7.12
CA PRO A 112 -6.62 -1.61 6.56
C PRO A 112 -6.96 -0.22 7.10
N SER A 113 -7.56 0.61 6.25
CA SER A 113 -7.99 1.95 6.61
C SER A 113 -9.45 2.17 6.24
N THR A 114 -10.12 3.04 7.00
CA THR A 114 -11.50 3.45 6.72
C THR A 114 -11.72 4.88 7.22
N VAL A 115 -12.79 5.51 6.74
CA VAL A 115 -13.29 6.78 7.27
C VAL A 115 -14.51 6.47 8.14
N ALA A 116 -14.43 6.80 9.42
CA ALA A 116 -15.52 6.60 10.38
C ALA A 116 -15.95 7.94 10.99
N MET A 117 -17.25 8.09 11.26
CA MET A 117 -17.82 9.26 11.95
C MET A 117 -18.90 8.80 12.93
N GLY A 118 -18.94 9.37 14.13
CA GLY A 118 -19.91 8.99 15.16
C GLY A 118 -19.46 9.38 16.56
N ASN A 119 -20.12 8.83 17.56
CA ASN A 119 -19.73 8.98 18.96
C ASN A 119 -18.57 8.05 19.33
N THR A 120 -18.10 8.11 20.58
CA THR A 120 -16.98 7.28 21.08
C THR A 120 -17.16 5.78 20.83
N LYS A 121 -18.37 5.24 21.06
CA LYS A 121 -18.64 3.80 20.85
C LYS A 121 -18.60 3.42 19.37
N ASP A 122 -19.02 4.31 18.49
CA ASP A 122 -18.95 4.08 17.04
C ASP A 122 -17.48 4.01 16.60
N MET A 123 -16.61 4.87 17.16
CA MET A 123 -15.16 4.84 16.87
C MET A 123 -14.48 3.60 17.44
N GLU A 124 -14.82 3.19 18.67
CA GLU A 124 -14.34 1.94 19.25
C GLU A 124 -14.72 0.73 18.39
N LYS A 125 -15.97 0.69 17.90
CA LYS A 125 -16.43 -0.37 16.99
C LYS A 125 -15.69 -0.35 15.65
N ALA A 126 -15.42 0.82 15.09
CA ALA A 126 -14.64 0.95 13.87
C ALA A 126 -13.21 0.39 14.03
N ILE A 127 -12.55 0.70 15.16
CA ILE A 127 -11.23 0.15 15.48
C ILE A 127 -11.27 -1.37 15.62
N GLU A 128 -12.27 -1.91 16.30
CA GLU A 128 -12.47 -3.36 16.44
C GLU A 128 -12.57 -4.03 15.06
N VAL A 129 -13.41 -3.49 14.17
CA VAL A 129 -13.58 -4.03 12.81
C VAL A 129 -12.28 -3.94 12.00
N LEU A 130 -11.53 -2.84 12.06
CA LEU A 130 -10.25 -2.71 11.36
C LEU A 130 -9.23 -3.76 11.83
N ASN A 131 -9.20 -4.06 13.14
CA ASN A 131 -8.33 -5.11 13.67
C ASN A 131 -8.73 -6.48 13.14
N GLU A 132 -10.03 -6.82 13.12
CA GLU A 132 -10.50 -8.10 12.57
C GLU A 132 -10.18 -8.23 11.07
N VAL A 133 -10.36 -7.16 10.30
CA VAL A 133 -9.99 -7.11 8.87
C VAL A 133 -8.48 -7.33 8.70
N LYS A 134 -7.65 -6.70 9.56
CA LYS A 134 -6.20 -6.89 9.53
C LYS A 134 -5.82 -8.35 9.76
N GLU A 135 -6.36 -8.97 10.81
CA GLU A 135 -6.12 -10.39 11.10
C GLU A 135 -6.57 -11.29 9.94
N SER A 136 -7.70 -10.96 9.30
CA SER A 136 -8.21 -11.69 8.13
C SER A 136 -7.21 -11.67 6.97
N ILE A 137 -6.74 -10.48 6.56
CA ILE A 137 -5.87 -10.35 5.38
C ILE A 137 -4.42 -10.82 5.64
N ILE A 138 -3.96 -10.84 6.90
CA ILE A 138 -2.67 -11.46 7.25
C ILE A 138 -2.64 -12.93 6.82
N ASN A 139 -3.75 -13.65 6.90
CA ASN A 139 -3.79 -15.06 6.52
C ASN A 139 -3.41 -15.30 5.06
N ALA A 140 -3.84 -14.42 4.14
CA ALA A 140 -3.48 -14.53 2.73
C ALA A 140 -1.97 -14.35 2.51
N TYR A 141 -1.38 -13.34 3.16
CA TYR A 141 0.06 -13.10 3.09
C TYR A 141 0.86 -14.21 3.76
N ALA A 142 0.40 -14.74 4.90
CA ALA A 142 1.07 -15.81 5.63
C ALA A 142 1.07 -17.11 4.83
N ALA A 143 -0.07 -17.45 4.22
CA ALA A 143 -0.20 -18.61 3.37
C ALA A 143 0.75 -18.55 2.16
N LYS A 144 0.91 -17.38 1.53
CA LYS A 144 1.80 -17.24 0.37
C LYS A 144 3.28 -17.14 0.74
N SER A 145 3.63 -16.31 1.73
CA SER A 145 5.02 -15.99 2.06
C SER A 145 5.69 -16.98 3.01
N GLY A 146 4.93 -17.76 3.77
CA GLY A 146 5.44 -18.58 4.87
C GLY A 146 5.99 -17.78 6.06
N LEU A 147 5.87 -16.45 6.04
CA LEU A 147 6.29 -15.60 7.16
C LEU A 147 5.34 -15.75 8.35
N SER A 148 5.86 -15.52 9.55
CA SER A 148 5.03 -15.54 10.74
C SER A 148 4.02 -14.39 10.74
N HIS A 149 2.87 -14.64 11.37
CA HIS A 149 1.82 -13.64 11.56
C HIS A 149 2.36 -12.30 12.09
N ALA A 150 3.18 -12.34 13.15
CA ALA A 150 3.79 -11.15 13.74
C ALA A 150 4.72 -10.41 12.77
N ARG A 151 5.43 -11.13 11.89
CA ARG A 151 6.29 -10.52 10.89
C ARG A 151 5.46 -9.78 9.85
N ILE A 152 4.36 -10.37 9.37
CA ILE A 152 3.47 -9.74 8.39
C ILE A 152 2.77 -8.54 8.99
N ALA A 153 2.24 -8.66 10.22
CA ALA A 153 1.62 -7.55 10.94
C ALA A 153 2.58 -6.35 11.05
N ASN A 154 3.87 -6.60 11.31
CA ASN A 154 4.89 -5.55 11.35
C ASN A 154 5.16 -4.92 9.97
N LEU A 155 5.19 -5.72 8.89
CA LEU A 155 5.35 -5.18 7.54
C LEU A 155 4.15 -4.30 7.13
N MET A 156 2.93 -4.72 7.47
CA MET A 156 1.71 -3.96 7.18
C MET A 156 1.67 -2.64 7.97
N SER A 157 1.94 -2.65 9.27
CA SER A 157 1.95 -1.41 10.06
C SER A 157 3.03 -0.42 9.63
N ASN A 158 4.06 -0.87 8.90
CA ASN A 158 5.12 -0.02 8.35
C ASN A 158 4.83 0.48 6.92
N GLU A 159 3.68 0.12 6.32
CA GLU A 159 3.38 0.38 4.91
C GLU A 159 4.54 -0.05 4.01
N THR A 160 4.73 -1.37 3.88
CA THR A 160 5.90 -1.90 3.20
C THR A 160 5.71 -1.93 1.69
N TRP A 161 6.58 -1.19 0.99
CA TRP A 161 6.77 -1.27 -0.45
C TRP A 161 7.89 -2.25 -0.81
N MET A 162 7.63 -3.13 -1.78
CA MET A 162 8.53 -4.17 -2.25
C MET A 162 8.67 -4.08 -3.77
N ASN A 163 9.90 -4.02 -4.26
CA ASN A 163 10.17 -4.31 -5.67
C ASN A 163 10.18 -5.83 -5.91
N ALA A 164 10.23 -6.25 -7.17
CA ALA A 164 10.18 -7.67 -7.55
C ALA A 164 11.20 -8.55 -6.79
N LYS A 165 12.46 -8.10 -6.66
CA LYS A 165 13.50 -8.86 -5.94
C LYS A 165 13.16 -9.02 -4.46
N LYS A 166 12.67 -7.96 -3.81
CA LYS A 166 12.33 -8.01 -2.39
C LYS A 166 11.09 -8.84 -2.13
N ALA A 167 10.11 -8.77 -3.02
CA ALA A 167 8.90 -9.60 -2.93
C ALA A 167 9.26 -11.09 -3.04
N VAL A 168 10.17 -11.48 -3.94
CA VAL A 168 10.67 -12.85 -4.03
C VAL A 168 11.45 -13.26 -2.78
N GLU A 169 12.37 -12.42 -2.30
CA GLU A 169 13.15 -12.69 -1.09
C GLU A 169 12.25 -12.91 0.15
N LEU A 170 11.13 -12.19 0.23
CA LEU A 170 10.17 -12.29 1.34
C LEU A 170 9.04 -13.31 1.08
N GLY A 171 9.02 -14.00 -0.06
CA GLY A 171 8.00 -15.00 -0.40
C GLY A 171 6.65 -14.45 -0.88
N PHE A 172 6.51 -13.15 -1.12
CA PHE A 172 5.29 -12.57 -1.70
C PHE A 172 5.19 -12.80 -3.22
N ALA A 173 6.30 -13.16 -3.87
CA ALA A 173 6.36 -13.58 -5.26
C ALA A 173 7.28 -14.81 -5.40
N ASP A 174 7.09 -15.59 -6.44
CA ASP A 174 7.91 -16.78 -6.72
C ASP A 174 9.02 -16.47 -7.73
N GLU A 175 8.72 -15.67 -8.75
CA GLU A 175 9.65 -15.41 -9.85
C GLU A 175 9.60 -13.96 -10.34
N ILE A 176 10.70 -13.52 -10.96
CA ILE A 176 10.75 -12.25 -11.70
C ILE A 176 10.52 -12.55 -13.18
N LEU A 177 9.55 -11.86 -13.79
CA LEU A 177 9.27 -12.01 -15.22
C LEU A 177 10.52 -11.67 -16.06
N PHE A 178 10.70 -12.42 -17.14
CA PHE A 178 11.81 -12.26 -18.09
C PHE A 178 13.20 -12.54 -17.53
N ALA A 179 13.33 -12.98 -16.27
CA ALA A 179 14.58 -13.55 -15.78
C ALA A 179 14.88 -14.81 -16.60
N LYS A 180 16.10 -14.91 -17.13
CA LYS A 180 16.57 -16.17 -17.71
C LYS A 180 16.58 -17.19 -16.57
N LYS A 181 15.95 -18.36 -16.77
CA LYS A 181 16.30 -19.52 -15.95
C LYS A 181 17.79 -19.74 -16.19
N GLU A 182 18.60 -19.57 -15.16
CA GLU A 182 19.96 -20.09 -15.22
C GLU A 182 19.78 -21.60 -15.31
N ASP A 183 20.12 -22.15 -16.48
CA ASP A 183 20.21 -23.59 -16.65
C ASP A 183 21.20 -24.07 -15.58
N GLU A 184 20.72 -24.88 -14.62
CA GLU A 184 21.57 -25.58 -13.67
C GLU A 184 22.72 -26.22 -14.48
N PRO A 185 23.99 -26.03 -14.11
CA PRO A 185 25.08 -26.67 -14.82
C PRO A 185 24.83 -28.17 -14.74
N ASP A 186 24.62 -28.79 -15.91
CA ASP A 186 24.48 -30.21 -16.10
C ASP A 186 25.64 -30.89 -15.36
N SER A 187 25.34 -31.45 -14.18
CA SER A 187 26.31 -32.17 -13.38
C SER A 187 26.48 -33.54 -14.03
N ASP A 188 27.10 -33.55 -15.20
CA ASP A 188 27.58 -34.77 -15.82
C ASP A 188 28.71 -35.31 -14.92
N PRO A 189 28.63 -36.55 -14.43
CA PRO A 189 29.63 -37.09 -13.54
C PRO A 189 30.94 -37.28 -14.32
N ALA A 190 31.97 -36.55 -13.91
CA ALA A 190 33.33 -36.79 -14.39
C ALA A 190 33.72 -38.25 -14.06
N ASP A 191 34.02 -38.99 -15.12
CA ASP A 191 34.64 -40.33 -15.07
C ASP A 191 36.05 -40.23 -14.46
N PRO A 192 36.42 -41.08 -13.47
CA PRO A 192 37.67 -40.95 -12.72
C PRO A 192 38.74 -41.94 -13.18
N GLU A 193 39.77 -41.48 -13.88
CA GLU A 193 41.08 -42.15 -14.05
C GLU A 193 42.13 -41.08 -14.44
N ASP A 194 43.35 -40.95 -13.93
CA ASP A 194 44.18 -41.40 -12.78
C ASP A 194 45.44 -40.46 -12.83
N PRO A 195 46.45 -40.51 -11.94
CA PRO A 195 47.00 -39.32 -11.29
C PRO A 195 48.38 -38.93 -11.85
N GLU A 196 48.85 -37.70 -11.62
CA GLU A 196 50.29 -37.50 -11.43
C GLU A 196 50.55 -36.49 -10.31
N GLU A 197 51.40 -36.94 -9.38
CA GLU A 197 51.99 -36.25 -8.24
C GLU A 197 52.97 -35.17 -8.72
N ASP A 198 53.03 -34.01 -8.04
CA ASP A 198 54.02 -33.81 -6.96
C ASP A 198 53.81 -32.44 -6.27
N PRO A 199 54.25 -32.30 -5.01
CA PRO A 199 53.87 -31.26 -4.07
C PRO A 199 54.80 -30.06 -4.17
N ASP A 200 54.26 -28.87 -3.92
CA ASP A 200 54.87 -27.91 -3.01
C ASP A 200 54.09 -26.60 -3.03
N SER A 201 53.79 -26.11 -1.82
CA SER A 201 53.60 -24.70 -1.41
C SER A 201 52.24 -24.39 -0.77
N GLU A 202 52.22 -24.39 0.55
CA GLU A 202 51.42 -23.48 1.38
C GLU A 202 52.39 -22.71 2.31
N PRO A 203 51.99 -21.63 3.03
CA PRO A 203 50.74 -20.85 2.95
C PRO A 203 51.00 -19.32 2.90
N GLY A 204 49.96 -18.54 2.56
CA GLY A 204 49.98 -17.07 2.67
C GLY A 204 48.68 -16.54 3.27
N GLU A 205 48.76 -16.11 4.54
CA GLU A 205 47.69 -15.47 5.33
C GLU A 205 47.19 -14.13 4.76
N GLY A 206 45.93 -13.81 5.08
CA GLY A 206 45.58 -12.48 5.59
C GLY A 206 44.94 -11.49 4.61
N GLY A 207 43.62 -11.27 4.76
CA GLY A 207 42.92 -10.15 4.12
C GLY A 207 41.53 -9.92 4.70
N GLU A 208 41.44 -8.97 5.63
CA GLU A 208 40.29 -8.61 6.48
C GLU A 208 39.02 -8.17 5.72
N LYS A 209 37.84 -8.56 6.25
CA LYS A 209 36.53 -8.01 5.88
C LYS A 209 36.31 -6.66 6.57
N LYS A 210 35.99 -5.60 5.81
CA LYS A 210 35.50 -4.32 6.34
C LYS A 210 33.96 -4.30 6.47
N PRO A 211 33.39 -3.58 7.45
CA PRO A 211 31.97 -3.66 7.78
C PRO A 211 31.09 -2.77 6.90
N PHE A 212 29.84 -3.23 6.76
CA PHE A 212 28.69 -2.64 6.09
C PHE A 212 28.38 -1.22 6.62
N GLN A 213 28.32 -0.22 5.73
CA GLN A 213 27.77 1.10 6.03
C GLN A 213 26.24 1.07 5.89
N LYS A 214 25.55 1.73 6.82
CA LYS A 214 24.09 1.81 6.88
C LYS A 214 23.68 3.09 6.16
N ASP A 215 23.07 2.95 4.99
CA ASP A 215 22.75 4.08 4.14
C ASP A 215 21.46 4.76 4.65
N THR A 216 21.58 6.02 5.03
CA THR A 216 20.54 6.92 5.53
C THR A 216 19.54 7.36 4.45
N ALA A 217 19.21 6.49 3.48
CA ALA A 217 18.28 6.77 2.39
C ALA A 217 16.81 6.46 2.74
N GLY A 218 16.56 5.79 3.88
CA GLY A 218 15.21 5.39 4.33
C GLY A 218 14.30 6.52 4.85
N HIS A 219 14.69 7.80 4.71
CA HIS A 219 13.89 8.95 5.19
C HIS A 219 13.15 9.71 4.08
N LEU A 220 13.27 9.29 2.82
CA LEU A 220 12.67 10.00 1.68
C LEU A 220 11.31 9.44 1.21
N PHE A 221 10.82 8.36 1.80
CA PHE A 221 9.48 7.82 1.52
C PHE A 221 8.60 7.96 2.76
N SER A 222 8.21 9.20 3.08
CA SER A 222 7.10 9.44 3.99
C SER A 222 5.79 9.34 3.19
N SER A 223 4.90 8.45 3.60
CA SER A 223 3.58 8.17 3.04
C SER A 223 2.73 9.43 2.77
N ARG A 224 2.92 10.49 3.57
CA ARG A 224 2.25 11.79 3.35
C ARG A 224 2.60 12.48 2.04
N GLN A 225 3.79 12.27 1.47
CA GLN A 225 4.18 12.91 0.21
C GLN A 225 3.69 12.15 -1.03
N MET A 226 3.58 10.82 -0.97
CA MET A 226 3.05 10.05 -2.11
C MET A 226 1.53 10.16 -2.22
N ASP A 227 0.81 10.19 -1.10
CA ASP A 227 -0.62 10.54 -1.08
C ASP A 227 -0.83 11.91 -1.75
N LEU A 228 0.01 12.90 -1.43
CA LEU A 228 -0.06 14.24 -2.04
C LEU A 228 0.26 14.25 -3.54
N ILE A 229 1.19 13.41 -4.01
CA ILE A 229 1.54 13.34 -5.45
C ILE A 229 0.40 12.69 -6.25
N VAL A 230 -0.28 11.71 -5.67
CA VAL A 230 -1.49 11.11 -6.25
C VAL A 230 -2.67 12.10 -6.20
N LEU A 231 -2.84 12.84 -5.10
CA LEU A 231 -3.88 13.86 -4.93
C LEU A 231 -3.68 15.11 -5.82
N ASN A 232 -2.45 15.56 -6.05
CA ASN A 232 -2.15 16.65 -6.98
C ASN A 232 -2.53 16.31 -8.42
N ARG A 233 -2.52 15.01 -8.78
CA ARG A 233 -2.97 14.53 -10.09
C ARG A 233 -4.50 14.55 -10.24
N LEU A 234 -5.24 14.79 -9.16
CA LEU A 234 -6.71 14.91 -9.10
C LEU A 234 -7.20 16.37 -8.98
N GLY A 235 -6.30 17.36 -9.08
CA GLY A 235 -6.70 18.77 -9.25
C GLY A 235 -7.03 19.55 -7.97
N VAL A 236 -6.48 19.16 -6.81
CA VAL A 236 -6.62 19.92 -5.56
C VAL A 236 -5.37 20.76 -5.30
N LYS A 237 -5.52 22.06 -5.01
CA LYS A 237 -4.40 23.01 -4.83
C LYS A 237 -3.91 23.10 -3.38
N PRO A 238 -2.64 23.47 -3.14
CA PRO A 238 -1.96 23.34 -1.84
C PRO A 238 -2.22 24.48 -0.85
N GLU A 239 -3.22 25.34 -1.08
CA GLU A 239 -3.42 26.56 -0.29
C GLU A 239 -4.12 26.33 1.08
N ASP A 240 -4.68 25.14 1.35
CA ASP A 240 -5.63 24.93 2.46
C ASP A 240 -5.09 24.19 3.71
N VAL A 241 -3.77 24.12 3.95
CA VAL A 241 -3.25 23.50 5.20
C VAL A 241 -2.26 24.41 5.92
N GLY A 242 -2.77 25.10 6.95
CA GLY A 242 -2.05 26.02 7.82
C GLY A 242 -1.07 25.35 8.79
N GLN A 243 0.18 25.83 8.70
CA GLN A 243 1.20 26.13 9.71
C GLN A 243 1.46 25.24 10.96
N LYS A 244 2.73 24.81 10.99
CA LYS A 244 3.62 24.23 12.02
C LYS A 244 3.45 24.68 13.49
N HIS A 245 3.56 23.71 14.40
CA HIS A 245 4.02 23.89 15.78
C HIS A 245 5.42 23.28 15.96
N THR A 246 6.35 24.03 16.57
CA THR A 246 7.69 23.55 17.01
C THR A 246 7.80 23.69 18.53
N GLU A 247 8.39 22.68 19.19
CA GLU A 247 8.61 22.60 20.64
C GLU A 247 9.63 23.62 21.18
N PRO A 248 9.55 24.01 22.47
CA PRO A 248 10.41 25.05 23.07
C PRO A 248 11.70 24.50 23.70
N LYS A 249 12.75 25.34 23.71
CA LYS A 249 14.05 25.10 24.38
C LYS A 249 14.21 26.10 25.54
N GLU A 250 14.67 25.65 26.71
CA GLU A 250 14.83 26.45 27.94
C GLU A 250 15.86 27.60 27.84
N PRO A 251 15.77 28.66 28.68
CA PRO A 251 16.54 29.90 28.55
C PRO A 251 17.72 30.03 29.54
N PRO A 252 18.68 30.95 29.31
CA PRO A 252 19.49 31.53 30.37
C PRO A 252 19.16 33.01 30.66
N ALA A 253 19.64 33.47 31.82
CA ALA A 253 19.18 34.57 32.67
C ALA A 253 19.41 36.03 32.24
N ASP A 254 18.64 36.93 32.90
CA ASP A 254 18.57 38.41 32.79
C ASP A 254 19.89 39.18 33.03
N PRO A 255 19.98 40.43 32.54
CA PRO A 255 19.73 41.57 33.45
C PRO A 255 18.91 42.74 32.85
N LYS A 256 18.04 43.35 33.67
CA LYS A 256 17.27 44.62 33.46
C LYS A 256 18.10 45.86 33.86
N PRO A 257 17.62 47.13 33.69
CA PRO A 257 16.72 47.73 32.67
C PRO A 257 17.22 49.11 32.14
N SER A 258 16.73 49.56 30.97
CA SER A 258 16.52 51.01 30.73
C SER A 258 15.55 51.30 29.57
N ALA A 259 14.51 52.07 29.92
CA ALA A 259 13.69 53.02 29.17
C ALA A 259 13.24 52.72 27.72
N GLU A 260 11.91 52.67 27.54
CA GLU A 260 11.16 52.58 26.28
C GLU A 260 11.37 53.78 25.34
N PRO A 261 11.11 53.58 24.04
CA PRO A 261 10.03 54.34 23.41
C PRO A 261 9.04 53.46 22.61
N THR A 262 7.77 53.87 22.64
CA THR A 262 6.56 53.20 22.12
C THR A 262 6.58 52.97 20.59
N PRO A 263 6.20 51.79 20.07
CA PRO A 263 5.96 51.57 18.64
C PRO A 263 4.51 51.89 18.22
N PRO A 264 4.27 52.20 16.92
CA PRO A 264 2.97 52.63 16.40
C PRO A 264 1.94 51.49 16.30
N ALA A 265 0.66 51.86 16.39
CA ALA A 265 -0.50 50.96 16.42
C ALA A 265 -0.61 50.03 15.18
N GLU A 266 -0.79 48.74 15.43
CA GLU A 266 -1.14 47.72 14.44
C GLU A 266 -2.63 47.83 14.02
N PRO A 267 -2.98 47.49 12.76
CA PRO A 267 -4.38 47.49 12.31
C PRO A 267 -5.18 46.37 12.98
N SER A 268 -6.40 46.68 13.43
CA SER A 268 -7.25 45.72 14.14
C SER A 268 -7.59 44.49 13.29
N ALA A 269 -7.14 43.32 13.73
CA ALA A 269 -7.68 42.05 13.26
C ALA A 269 -9.15 41.95 13.69
N ASN A 270 -10.05 41.67 12.74
CA ASN A 270 -11.43 41.35 13.05
C ASN A 270 -11.47 40.14 13.99
N PRO A 271 -12.09 40.24 15.18
CA PRO A 271 -12.24 39.08 16.04
C PRO A 271 -13.22 38.12 15.35
N GLY A 272 -12.77 36.89 15.09
CA GLY A 272 -13.67 35.82 14.65
C GLY A 272 -14.81 35.62 15.66
N PRO A 273 -15.93 35.01 15.24
CA PRO A 273 -17.12 34.88 16.08
C PRO A 273 -16.78 34.14 17.39
N VAL A 274 -17.04 34.81 18.51
CA VAL A 274 -16.89 34.23 19.86
C VAL A 274 -18.13 33.37 20.14
N LEU A 275 -17.91 32.13 20.55
CA LEU A 275 -18.96 31.20 20.90
C LEU A 275 -19.27 31.28 22.40
N ASP A 276 -20.55 31.33 22.74
CA ASP A 276 -21.03 31.25 24.12
C ASP A 276 -20.94 29.81 24.66
N MET A 277 -21.22 29.65 25.96
CA MET A 277 -21.13 28.35 26.64
C MET A 277 -22.17 27.33 26.15
N ASP A 278 -23.20 27.73 25.39
CA ASP A 278 -24.15 26.86 24.71
C ASP A 278 -23.83 26.62 23.22
N GLY A 279 -22.65 27.07 22.74
CA GLY A 279 -22.11 26.75 21.43
C GLY A 279 -22.71 27.55 20.27
N LYS A 280 -23.29 28.73 20.55
CA LYS A 280 -23.85 29.67 19.58
C LYS A 280 -23.06 30.97 19.55
N THR A 281 -23.25 31.74 18.49
CA THR A 281 -22.76 33.12 18.40
C THR A 281 -23.75 34.10 19.04
N GLU A 282 -23.32 35.33 19.35
CA GLU A 282 -24.16 36.36 20.01
C GLU A 282 -25.49 36.65 19.28
N ASP A 283 -25.57 36.38 17.97
CA ASP A 283 -26.78 36.52 17.16
C ASP A 283 -27.70 35.27 17.17
N GLY A 284 -27.37 34.26 17.97
CA GLY A 284 -28.11 33.00 18.11
C GLY A 284 -27.84 31.96 17.02
N SER A 285 -26.87 32.21 16.13
CA SER A 285 -26.54 31.28 15.05
C SER A 285 -25.70 30.10 15.55
N ILE A 286 -26.02 28.91 15.05
CA ILE A 286 -25.21 27.70 15.26
C ILE A 286 -24.07 27.69 14.22
N PRO A 287 -22.82 27.37 14.59
CA PRO A 287 -21.65 27.43 13.70
C PRO A 287 -21.84 26.72 12.34
N TYR A 288 -22.58 25.61 12.35
CA TYR A 288 -22.93 24.86 11.15
C TYR A 288 -23.71 25.70 10.12
N ASN A 289 -24.65 26.55 10.56
CA ASN A 289 -25.46 27.37 9.66
C ASN A 289 -24.66 28.54 9.05
N ILE A 290 -23.63 29.01 9.75
CA ILE A 290 -22.70 30.02 9.23
C ILE A 290 -21.85 29.42 8.11
N LEU A 291 -21.34 28.19 8.33
CA LEU A 291 -20.55 27.46 7.34
C LEU A 291 -21.35 27.17 6.06
N MET A 292 -22.62 26.76 6.21
CA MET A 292 -23.49 26.47 5.07
C MET A 292 -23.85 27.72 4.27
N LYS A 293 -24.08 28.87 4.92
CA LYS A 293 -24.28 30.15 4.22
C LYS A 293 -23.03 30.62 3.47
N GLN A 294 -21.84 30.41 4.04
CA GLN A 294 -20.59 30.74 3.37
C GLN A 294 -20.34 29.85 2.15
N LEU A 295 -20.71 28.56 2.23
CA LEU A 295 -20.66 27.62 1.10
C LEU A 295 -21.68 27.94 0.00
N GLU A 296 -22.86 28.46 0.34
CA GLU A 296 -23.85 28.91 -0.66
C GLU A 296 -23.39 30.15 -1.43
N CYS A 297 -22.67 31.08 -0.81
CA CYS A 297 -22.10 32.25 -1.48
C CYS A 297 -20.92 31.95 -2.41
N MET A 298 -20.44 30.69 -2.45
CA MET A 298 -19.33 30.26 -3.31
C MET A 298 -19.79 29.44 -4.54
N LYS A 299 -21.10 29.37 -4.81
CA LYS A 299 -21.67 28.85 -6.06
C LYS A 299 -21.98 29.98 -7.05
#